data_AF-A0AAI9VB18-F1
#
_entry.id   AF-A0AAI9VB18-F1
#
_cell.length_a   1.000
_cell.length_b   1.000
_cell.length_c   1.000
_cell.angle_alpha   90.00
_cell.angle_beta   90.00
_cell.angle_gamma   90.00
#
_symmetry.space_group_name_H-M   'P 1'
#
loop_
_entity.id
_entity.type
_entity.pdbx_description
1 polymer ?
#
loop_
_entity_poly.entity_id
_entity_poly.type
_entity_poly.pdbx_seq_one_letter_code
_entity_poly.pdbx_strand_id
1 'polypeptide(L)'
;MLRDFYLGDNSGIRVYSFELDPELAEIARDVVKLAGMSDIVTVLDGPGAESLEALVKNGDLKTESVDAVFFDHWEDIYLPDLKLCEELGVLHKGSVVLADNTDIPGAPKYLEYQDSSRPELEYLTRATSPGGNYRRLIVI
;
A
#
# COMPACT_ATOMS: atom_id res chain seq x y z
N MET A 1 -22.26 6.06 -7.39
CA MET A 1 -21.18 5.43 -6.61
C MET A 1 -19.84 5.71 -7.27
N LEU A 2 -18.72 5.65 -6.55
CA LEU A 2 -17.37 5.88 -7.14
C LEU A 2 -17.10 5.00 -8.36
N ARG A 3 -17.67 3.79 -8.35
CA ARG A 3 -17.67 2.84 -9.48
C ARG A 3 -18.27 3.38 -10.77
N ASP A 4 -19.25 4.28 -10.68
CA ASP A 4 -19.95 4.82 -11.84
C ASP A 4 -19.09 5.85 -12.60
N PHE A 5 -18.02 6.36 -11.95
CA PHE A 5 -17.06 7.29 -12.55
C PHE A 5 -15.87 6.58 -13.19
N TYR A 6 -15.64 5.30 -12.89
CA TYR A 6 -14.57 4.47 -13.46
C TYR A 6 -15.15 3.31 -14.27
N LEU A 7 -15.23 3.49 -15.58
CA LEU A 7 -15.78 2.51 -16.54
C LEU A 7 -14.76 1.44 -17.00
N GLY A 8 -13.60 1.36 -16.34
CA GLY A 8 -12.55 0.39 -16.65
C GLY A 8 -12.86 -1.03 -16.13
N ASP A 9 -12.15 -2.03 -16.67
CA ASP A 9 -12.18 -3.38 -16.11
C ASP A 9 -11.41 -3.42 -14.78
N ASN A 10 -12.15 -3.47 -13.68
CA ASN A 10 -11.59 -3.57 -12.33
C ASN A 10 -11.34 -5.02 -11.89
N SER A 11 -11.43 -5.99 -12.80
CA SER A 11 -11.25 -7.40 -12.48
C SER A 11 -9.84 -7.70 -11.96
N GLY A 12 -9.79 -8.38 -10.81
CA GLY A 12 -8.53 -8.73 -10.16
C GLY A 12 -7.86 -7.59 -9.40
N ILE A 13 -8.45 -6.40 -9.34
CA ILE A 13 -7.94 -5.32 -8.48
C ILE A 13 -8.23 -5.63 -7.01
N ARG A 14 -7.23 -5.43 -6.15
CA ARG A 14 -7.30 -5.56 -4.70
C ARG A 14 -6.52 -4.42 -4.04
N VAL A 15 -7.13 -3.84 -3.01
CA VAL A 15 -6.50 -2.88 -2.12
C VAL A 15 -6.61 -3.43 -0.71
N TYR A 16 -5.49 -3.51 0.00
CA TYR A 16 -5.46 -3.79 1.43
C TYR A 16 -5.07 -2.50 2.16
N SER A 17 -5.90 -2.08 3.11
CA SER A 17 -5.63 -0.93 3.97
C SER A 17 -5.52 -1.42 5.41
N PHE A 18 -4.50 -0.97 6.11
CA PHE A 18 -4.31 -1.29 7.53
C PHE A 18 -4.70 -0.09 8.38
N GLU A 19 -5.47 -0.31 9.43
CA GLU A 19 -5.85 0.73 10.38
C GLU A 19 -5.73 0.19 11.81
N LEU A 20 -4.96 0.90 12.64
CA LEU A 20 -4.65 0.49 14.00
C LEU A 20 -5.85 0.66 14.93
N ASP A 21 -6.61 1.75 14.75
CA ASP A 21 -7.77 2.04 15.58
C ASP A 21 -9.03 1.32 15.04
N PRO A 22 -9.63 0.39 15.80
CA PRO A 22 -10.77 -0.38 15.32
C PRO A 22 -12.01 0.47 15.02
N GLU A 23 -12.20 1.62 15.68
CA GLU A 23 -13.31 2.53 15.40
C GLU A 23 -13.09 3.25 14.07
N LEU A 24 -11.86 3.71 13.80
CA LEU A 24 -11.51 4.28 12.50
C LEU A 24 -11.58 3.24 11.38
N ALA A 25 -11.19 2.00 11.64
CA ALA A 25 -11.29 0.91 10.68
C ALA A 25 -12.75 0.61 10.31
N GLU A 26 -13.67 0.65 11.28
CA GLU A 26 -15.11 0.52 11.03
C GLU A 26 -15.64 1.69 10.17
N ILE A 27 -15.27 2.93 10.50
CA ILE A 27 -15.62 4.11 9.69
C ILE A 27 -15.09 3.98 8.25
N ALA A 28 -13.85 3.54 8.07
CA ALA A 28 -13.25 3.32 6.76
C ALA A 28 -14.03 2.27 5.95
N ARG A 29 -14.43 1.15 6.58
CA ARG A 29 -15.28 0.12 5.93
C ARG A 29 -16.64 0.67 5.51
N ASP A 30 -17.25 1.51 6.33
CA ASP A 30 -18.52 2.15 6.00
C ASP A 30 -18.39 3.12 4.82
N VAL A 31 -17.31 3.89 4.76
CA VAL A 31 -17.00 4.76 3.62
C VAL A 31 -16.75 3.94 2.34
N VAL A 32 -15.96 2.86 2.43
CA VAL A 32 -15.71 1.93 1.32
C VAL A 32 -17.02 1.31 0.80
N LYS A 33 -17.90 0.91 1.72
CA LYS A 33 -19.22 0.35 1.40
C LYS A 33 -20.12 1.38 0.73
N LEU A 34 -20.16 2.61 1.25
CA LEU A 34 -20.92 3.71 0.65
C LEU A 34 -20.38 4.06 -0.74
N ALA A 35 -19.08 3.96 -0.96
CA ALA A 35 -18.44 4.17 -2.26
C ALA A 35 -18.73 3.03 -3.27
N GLY A 36 -19.26 1.89 -2.82
CA GLY A 36 -19.52 0.70 -3.64
C GLY A 36 -18.27 -0.08 -4.01
N MET A 37 -17.24 -0.04 -3.15
CA MET A 37 -15.89 -0.59 -3.39
C MET A 37 -15.54 -1.82 -2.53
N SER A 38 -16.50 -2.39 -1.81
CA SER A 38 -16.26 -3.50 -0.87
C SER A 38 -15.72 -4.80 -1.51
N ASP A 39 -15.83 -4.96 -2.83
CA ASP A 39 -15.25 -6.08 -3.57
C ASP A 39 -13.78 -5.88 -3.98
N ILE A 40 -13.26 -4.66 -3.78
CA ILE A 40 -11.92 -4.23 -4.17
C ILE A 40 -11.07 -3.90 -2.93
N VAL A 41 -11.62 -3.13 -1.99
CA VAL A 41 -10.90 -2.63 -0.81
C VAL A 41 -11.22 -3.46 0.42
N THR A 42 -10.17 -4.02 1.03
CA THR A 42 -10.23 -4.73 2.30
C THR A 42 -9.54 -3.88 3.37
N VAL A 43 -10.27 -3.51 4.42
CA VAL A 43 -9.71 -2.81 5.59
C VAL A 43 -9.49 -3.82 6.71
N LEU A 44 -8.25 -3.92 7.18
CA LEU A 44 -7.82 -4.84 8.22
C LEU A 44 -7.50 -4.06 9.50
N ASP A 45 -7.91 -4.61 10.64
CA ASP A 45 -7.64 -4.00 11.94
C ASP A 45 -6.25 -4.40 12.44
N GLY A 46 -5.53 -3.44 12.99
CA GLY A 46 -4.26 -3.63 13.68
C GLY A 46 -3.05 -3.04 12.95
N PRO A 47 -1.84 -3.24 13.52
CA PRO A 47 -0.61 -2.70 12.95
C PRO A 47 -0.37 -3.19 11.52
N GLY A 48 0.13 -2.30 10.65
CA GLY A 48 0.39 -2.63 9.24
C GLY A 48 1.37 -3.80 9.08
N ALA A 49 2.44 -3.84 9.88
CA ALA A 49 3.42 -4.92 9.87
C ALA A 49 2.79 -6.30 10.17
N GLU A 50 2.05 -6.41 11.28
CA GLU A 50 1.39 -7.66 11.69
C GLU A 50 0.32 -8.09 10.67
N SER A 51 -0.45 -7.13 10.15
CA SER A 51 -1.46 -7.38 9.12
C SER A 51 -0.84 -7.89 7.82
N LEU A 52 0.29 -7.32 7.39
CA LEU A 52 1.02 -7.74 6.20
C LEU A 52 1.56 -9.17 6.35
N GLU A 53 2.20 -9.47 7.48
CA GLU A 53 2.69 -10.82 7.78
C GLU A 53 1.55 -11.85 7.78
N ALA A 54 0.40 -11.51 8.38
CA ALA A 54 -0.77 -12.37 8.41
C ALA A 54 -1.29 -12.66 6.98
N LEU A 55 -1.37 -11.65 6.11
CA LEU A 55 -1.79 -11.82 4.71
C LEU A 55 -0.87 -12.76 3.94
N VAL A 56 0.46 -12.63 4.12
CA VAL A 56 1.44 -13.53 3.47
C VAL A 56 1.32 -14.94 4.02
N LYS A 57 1.25 -15.08 5.35
CA LYS A 57 1.16 -16.38 6.04
C LYS A 57 -0.11 -17.14 5.68
N ASN A 58 -1.24 -16.45 5.54
CA ASN A 58 -2.53 -17.05 5.18
C ASN A 58 -2.63 -17.37 3.68
N GLY A 59 -1.69 -16.87 2.86
CA GLY A 59 -1.69 -17.06 1.41
C GLY A 59 -2.63 -16.12 0.65
N ASP A 60 -3.20 -15.13 1.34
CA ASP A 60 -4.02 -14.07 0.75
C ASP A 60 -3.16 -13.12 -0.09
N LEU A 61 -1.91 -12.92 0.33
CA LEU A 61 -0.89 -12.18 -0.41
C LEU A 61 0.27 -13.10 -0.79
N LYS A 62 0.61 -13.13 -2.07
CA LYS A 62 1.70 -13.96 -2.59
C LYS A 62 2.99 -13.15 -2.70
N THR A 63 4.12 -13.85 -2.68
CA THR A 63 5.43 -13.26 -3.04
C THR A 63 5.37 -12.68 -4.45
N GLU A 64 6.14 -11.63 -4.71
CA GLU A 64 6.29 -10.95 -6.00
C GLU A 64 4.94 -10.57 -6.64
N SER A 65 4.00 -10.09 -5.84
CA SER A 65 2.61 -9.91 -6.30
C SER A 65 1.98 -8.57 -5.95
N VAL A 66 2.71 -7.72 -5.23
CA VAL A 66 2.30 -6.36 -4.91
C VAL A 66 2.83 -5.43 -6.00
N ASP A 67 1.92 -4.82 -6.75
CA ASP A 67 2.31 -3.89 -7.82
C ASP A 67 2.62 -2.50 -7.26
N ALA A 68 1.98 -2.12 -6.14
CA ALA A 68 2.20 -0.84 -5.48
C ALA A 68 2.08 -0.91 -3.95
N VAL A 69 2.85 -0.08 -3.25
CA VAL A 69 2.72 0.21 -1.81
C VAL A 69 2.58 1.71 -1.62
N PHE A 70 1.69 2.15 -0.74
CA PHE A 70 1.53 3.55 -0.36
C PHE A 70 1.70 3.70 1.14
N PHE A 71 2.68 4.52 1.56
CA PHE A 71 2.95 4.88 2.95
C PHE A 71 2.35 6.25 3.28
N ASP A 72 1.43 6.32 4.25
CA ASP A 72 0.76 7.57 4.64
C ASP A 72 0.57 7.73 6.16
N HIS A 73 1.32 6.95 6.94
CA HIS A 73 1.25 6.99 8.40
C HIS A 73 2.46 7.71 9.02
N TRP A 74 2.94 7.24 10.17
CA TRP A 74 4.09 7.78 10.87
C TRP A 74 5.39 7.58 10.08
N GLU A 75 6.00 8.69 9.67
CA GLU A 75 7.21 8.77 8.83
C GLU A 75 8.39 7.94 9.35
N ASP A 76 8.53 7.84 10.68
CA ASP A 76 9.58 7.05 11.33
C ASP A 76 9.50 5.55 11.02
N ILE A 77 8.35 5.08 10.55
CA ILE A 77 8.07 3.66 10.30
C ILE A 77 8.08 3.31 8.80
N TYR A 78 8.15 4.30 7.89
CA TYR A 78 8.19 4.03 6.44
C TYR A 78 9.36 3.12 6.04
N LEU A 79 10.55 3.34 6.62
CA LEU A 79 11.72 2.50 6.37
C LEU A 79 11.57 1.08 6.94
N PRO A 80 11.17 0.90 8.23
CA PRO A 80 10.80 -0.41 8.75
C PRO A 80 9.80 -1.18 7.87
N ASP A 81 8.72 -0.53 7.42
CA ASP A 81 7.69 -1.20 6.63
C ASP A 81 8.18 -1.56 5.22
N LEU A 82 8.94 -0.66 4.58
CA LEU A 82 9.58 -0.98 3.30
C LEU A 82 10.48 -2.21 3.42
N LYS A 83 11.31 -2.28 4.47
CA LYS A 83 12.17 -3.44 4.72
C LYS A 83 11.38 -4.71 4.99
N LEU A 84 10.24 -4.62 5.67
CA LEU A 84 9.35 -5.75 5.87
C LEU A 84 8.77 -6.25 4.54
N CYS A 85 8.35 -5.35 3.65
CA CYS A 85 7.91 -5.71 2.30
C CYS A 85 9.01 -6.42 1.50
N GLU A 86 10.26 -5.96 1.62
CA GLU A 86 11.44 -6.58 1.01
C GLU A 86 11.73 -7.96 1.62
N GLU A 87 11.70 -8.10 2.95
CA GLU A 87 11.95 -9.36 3.68
C GLU A 87 10.90 -10.43 3.37
N LEU A 88 9.62 -10.04 3.33
CA LEU A 88 8.52 -10.93 2.94
C LEU A 88 8.50 -11.24 1.44
N GLY A 89 9.33 -10.54 0.64
CA GLY A 89 9.46 -10.75 -0.80
C GLY A 89 8.16 -10.50 -1.57
N VAL A 90 7.31 -9.58 -1.08
CA VAL A 90 6.00 -9.30 -1.70
C VAL A 90 6.11 -8.38 -2.91
N LEU A 91 7.18 -7.59 -2.98
CA LEU A 91 7.51 -6.69 -4.10
C LEU A 91 8.22 -7.46 -5.23
N HIS A 92 8.07 -6.96 -6.45
CA HIS A 92 8.75 -7.47 -7.63
C HIS A 92 9.41 -6.31 -8.40
N LYS A 93 10.22 -6.65 -9.41
CA LYS A 93 10.77 -5.63 -10.31
C LYS A 93 9.63 -4.84 -10.98
N GLY A 94 9.67 -3.53 -10.87
CA GLY A 94 8.61 -2.64 -11.37
C GLY A 94 7.44 -2.41 -10.41
N SER A 95 7.49 -2.97 -9.19
CA SER A 95 6.63 -2.49 -8.10
C SER A 95 6.94 -1.03 -7.81
N VAL A 96 5.89 -0.28 -7.50
CA VAL A 96 5.98 1.15 -7.18
C VAL A 96 5.83 1.34 -5.67
N VAL A 97 6.72 2.10 -5.07
CA VAL A 97 6.62 2.50 -3.66
C VAL A 97 6.34 4.00 -3.61
N LEU A 98 5.19 4.35 -3.07
CA LEU A 98 4.74 5.72 -2.85
C LEU A 98 4.81 6.03 -1.35
N ALA A 99 5.25 7.24 -1.00
CA ALA A 99 5.24 7.73 0.38
C ALA A 99 4.81 9.20 0.41
N ASP A 100 3.82 9.52 1.23
CA ASP A 100 3.37 10.90 1.45
C ASP A 100 4.27 11.65 2.45
N ASN A 101 4.19 12.97 2.49
CA ASN A 101 4.83 13.84 3.50
C ASN A 101 6.36 13.67 3.67
N THR A 102 7.04 13.10 2.67
CA THR A 102 8.49 12.86 2.73
C THR A 102 9.33 14.14 2.82
N ASP A 103 8.76 15.29 2.47
CA ASP A 103 9.37 16.61 2.59
C ASP A 103 9.02 17.33 3.91
N ILE A 104 7.76 17.31 4.33
CA ILE A 104 7.28 17.92 5.59
C ILE A 104 6.12 17.08 6.16
N PRO A 105 6.17 16.58 7.42
CA PRO A 105 7.25 16.71 8.41
C PRO A 105 8.60 16.06 8.06
N GLY A 106 8.62 15.12 7.12
CA GLY A 106 9.81 14.61 6.44
C GLY A 106 10.30 13.23 6.91
N ALA A 107 10.65 12.37 5.94
CA ALA A 107 11.09 10.99 6.19
C ALA A 107 12.58 10.75 5.81
N PRO A 108 13.56 11.37 6.48
CA PRO A 108 14.95 11.41 6.02
C PRO A 108 15.63 10.03 5.96
N LYS A 109 15.35 9.14 6.92
CA LYS A 109 15.91 7.78 6.92
C LYS A 109 15.40 6.96 5.74
N TYR A 110 14.12 7.16 5.39
CA TYR A 110 13.49 6.50 4.26
C TYR A 110 14.08 7.02 2.94
N LEU A 111 14.23 8.34 2.80
CA LEU A 111 14.85 8.95 1.61
C LEU A 111 16.32 8.54 1.44
N GLU A 112 17.12 8.54 2.52
CA GLU A 112 18.52 8.08 2.47
C GLU A 112 18.61 6.61 2.04
N TYR A 113 17.68 5.77 2.52
CA TYR A 113 17.61 4.38 2.07
C TYR A 113 17.25 4.27 0.59
N GLN A 114 16.28 5.02 0.10
CA GLN A 114 15.94 5.05 -1.34
C GLN A 114 17.13 5.45 -2.20
N ASP A 115 17.81 6.54 -1.85
CA ASP A 115 18.97 7.05 -2.60
C ASP A 115 20.15 6.06 -2.60
N SER A 116 20.27 5.25 -1.55
CA SER A 116 21.31 4.21 -1.42
C SER A 116 20.90 2.83 -1.97
N SER A 117 19.62 2.61 -2.26
CA SER A 117 19.05 1.30 -2.64
C SER A 117 18.75 1.21 -4.15
N ARG A 118 18.41 -0.01 -4.59
CA ARG A 118 18.60 -0.53 -5.97
C ARG A 118 17.73 0.11 -7.07
N PRO A 119 18.18 0.08 -8.34
CA PRO A 119 17.41 0.54 -9.52
C PRO A 119 16.24 -0.39 -9.95
N GLU A 120 15.82 -1.34 -9.11
CA GLU A 120 14.86 -2.39 -9.48
C GLU A 120 13.40 -2.06 -9.08
N LEU A 121 13.23 -1.15 -8.12
CA LEU A 121 11.94 -0.59 -7.70
C LEU A 121 11.78 0.84 -8.21
N GLU A 122 10.55 1.26 -8.44
CA GLU A 122 10.24 2.64 -8.78
C GLU A 122 9.74 3.37 -7.53
N TYR A 123 10.54 4.30 -7.03
CA TYR A 123 10.19 5.11 -5.87
C TYR A 123 9.55 6.42 -6.33
N LEU A 124 8.31 6.68 -5.90
CA LEU A 124 7.59 7.91 -6.19
C LEU A 124 7.33 8.68 -4.89
N THR A 125 7.97 9.84 -4.77
CA THR A 125 7.77 10.77 -3.64
C THR A 125 6.68 11.80 -3.92
N ARG A 126 6.04 11.72 -5.09
CA ARG A 126 4.91 12.57 -5.51
C ARG A 126 3.94 11.75 -6.34
N ALA A 127 2.66 12.11 -6.29
CA ALA A 127 1.62 11.52 -7.15
C ALA A 127 1.88 11.89 -8.63
N THR A 128 2.72 11.10 -9.31
CA THR A 128 2.83 11.09 -10.76
C THR A 128 1.98 9.96 -11.30
N SER A 129 1.25 10.16 -12.40
CA SER A 129 0.49 9.08 -13.05
C SER A 129 1.46 7.98 -13.48
N PRO A 130 1.48 6.81 -12.81
CA PRO A 130 2.40 5.77 -13.20
C PRO A 130 1.78 5.06 -14.41
N GLY A 131 2.55 4.90 -15.49
CA GLY A 131 2.08 4.35 -16.77
C GLY A 131 1.80 2.84 -16.77
N GLY A 132 1.36 2.26 -15.66
CA GLY A 132 1.27 0.81 -15.44
C GLY A 132 -0.15 0.29 -15.15
N ASN A 133 -0.35 -1.01 -15.39
CA ASN A 133 -1.58 -1.73 -15.03
C ASN A 133 -1.44 -2.33 -13.62
N TYR A 134 -1.60 -1.50 -12.58
CA TYR A 134 -1.53 -1.94 -11.18
C TYR A 134 -2.82 -2.64 -10.77
N ARG A 135 -2.72 -3.81 -10.16
CA ARG A 135 -3.87 -4.61 -9.70
C ARG A 135 -3.83 -4.87 -8.21
N ARG A 136 -2.68 -4.81 -7.55
CA ARG A 136 -2.58 -4.98 -6.09
C ARG A 136 -1.85 -3.81 -5.46
N LEU A 137 -2.56 -3.13 -4.58
CA LEU A 137 -2.05 -2.05 -3.76
C LEU A 137 -2.14 -2.43 -2.29
N ILE A 138 -1.08 -2.14 -1.54
CA ILE A 138 -1.12 -2.15 -0.08
C ILE A 138 -0.96 -0.70 0.38
N VAL A 139 -1.88 -0.28 1.26
CA VAL A 139 -1.85 1.02 1.93
C VAL A 139 -1.46 0.76 3.37
N ILE A 140 -0.32 1.32 3.76
CA ILE A 140 0.32 1.15 5.05
C ILE A 140 0.41 2.51 5.73
#